data_AF-A0A067BLC6-F1
#
_entry.id   AF-A0A067BLC6-F1
#
_cell.length_a   1.000
_cell.length_b   1.000
_cell.length_c   1.000
_cell.angle_alpha   90.00
_cell.angle_beta   90.00
_cell.angle_gamma   90.00
#
_symmetry.space_group_name_H-M   'P 1'
#
loop_
_entity.id
_entity.type
_entity.pdbx_description
1 polymer ?
#
loop_
_entity_poly.entity_id
_entity_poly.type
_entity_poly.pdbx_seq_one_letter_code
_entity_poly.pdbx_strand_id
1 'polypeptide(L)' 'MADAQVKKLSDEIERLEGDLKALEAACTTSEAVKKIAEFCNTTPDPFLGDNETPNQWQANAQGGGGCVIQ' A
#
# COMPACT_ATOMS: atom_id res chain seq x y z
N MET A 1 1.94 33.71 -32.25
CA MET A 1 0.81 33.23 -31.40
C MET A 1 0.36 31.81 -31.79
N ALA A 2 0.29 31.46 -33.08
CA ALA A 2 -0.06 30.10 -33.52
C ALA A 2 0.95 29.02 -33.06
N ASP A 3 2.26 29.28 -33.17
CA ASP A 3 3.29 28.29 -32.82
C ASP A 3 3.28 27.88 -31.33
N ALA A 4 2.95 28.82 -30.44
CA ALA A 4 2.83 28.54 -29.01
C ALA A 4 1.61 27.64 -28.71
N GLN A 5 0.51 27.82 -29.45
CA GLN A 5 -0.67 26.96 -29.33
C GLN A 5 -0.41 25.58 -29.92
N VAL A 6 0.28 25.50 -31.06
CA VAL A 6 0.70 24.23 -31.67
C VAL A 6 1.58 23.45 -30.71
N LYS A 7 2.61 24.07 -30.13
CA LYS A 7 3.49 23.42 -29.16
C LYS A 7 2.72 22.88 -27.96
N LYS A 8 1.82 23.69 -27.39
CA LYS A 8 0.99 23.28 -26.25
C LYS A 8 0.14 22.04 -26.57
N LEU A 9 -0.43 21.98 -27.77
CA LEU A 9 -1.24 20.84 -28.20
C LEU A 9 -0.37 19.60 -28.45
N SER A 10 0.82 19.76 -29.04
CA SER A 10 1.76 18.66 -29.22
C SER A 10 2.21 18.05 -27.89
N ASP A 11 2.58 18.89 -26.91
CA ASP A 11 2.99 18.44 -25.57
C ASP A 11 1.85 17.67 -24.87
N GLU A 12 0.60 18.12 -25.05
CA GLU A 12 -0.58 17.46 -24.50
C GLU A 12 -0.87 16.11 -25.19
N ILE A 13 -0.66 16.01 -26.49
CA ILE A 13 -0.79 14.74 -27.23
C ILE A 13 0.23 13.74 -26.70
N GLU A 14 1.50 14.13 -26.57
CA GLU A 14 2.56 13.25 -26.06
C GLU A 14 2.24 12.76 -24.63
N ARG A 15 1.69 13.64 -23.78
CA ARG A 15 1.22 13.26 -22.45
C ARG A 15 0.11 12.23 -22.50
N LEU A 16 -0.93 12.47 -23.31
CA LEU A 16 -2.09 11.58 -23.43
C LEU A 16 -1.71 10.22 -24.03
N GLU A 17 -0.77 10.17 -24.96
CA GLU A 17 -0.20 8.93 -25.49
C GLU A 17 0.53 8.13 -24.38
N GLY A 18 1.26 8.82 -23.51
CA GLY A 18 1.89 8.22 -22.33
C GLY A 18 0.87 7.63 -21.35
N ASP A 19 -0.18 8.39 -21.03
CA ASP A 19 -1.25 7.95 -20.14
C ASP A 19 -2.00 6.74 -20.72
N LEU A 20 -2.29 6.76 -22.02
CA LEU A 20 -2.95 5.64 -22.70
C LEU A 20 -2.13 4.36 -22.59
N LYS A 21 -0.82 4.43 -22.86
CA LYS A 21 0.08 3.29 -22.75
C LYS A 21 0.15 2.74 -21.33
N ALA A 22 0.10 3.62 -20.32
CA ALA A 22 0.06 3.21 -18.92
C ALA A 22 -1.27 2.50 -18.57
N LEU A 23 -2.41 3.00 -19.08
CA LEU A 23 -3.72 2.38 -18.89
C LEU A 23 -3.81 1.00 -19.56
N GLU A 24 -3.28 0.85 -20.77
CA GLU A 24 -3.29 -0.43 -21.50
C GLU A 24 -2.46 -1.51 -20.81
N ALA A 25 -1.42 -1.13 -20.07
CA ALA A 25 -0.59 -2.04 -19.28
C ALA A 25 -1.13 -2.28 -17.86
N ALA A 26 -2.14 -1.52 -17.42
CA ALA A 26 -2.67 -1.61 -16.06
C ALA A 26 -3.47 -2.91 -15.87
N CYS A 27 -3.37 -3.50 -14.68
CA CYS A 27 -4.27 -4.59 -14.31
C CYS A 27 -5.66 -4.06 -13.98
N THR A 28 -6.66 -4.91 -14.12
CA THR A 28 -8.03 -4.59 -13.70
C THR A 28 -8.10 -4.35 -12.19
N THR A 29 -9.08 -3.56 -11.76
CA THR A 29 -9.32 -3.32 -10.33
C THR A 29 -9.56 -4.63 -9.58
N SER A 30 -10.25 -5.60 -10.19
CA SER A 30 -10.48 -6.91 -9.58
C SER A 30 -9.18 -7.70 -9.37
N GLU A 31 -8.23 -7.65 -10.31
CA GLU A 31 -6.91 -8.27 -10.15
C GLU A 31 -6.08 -7.58 -9.05
N ALA A 32 -6.12 -6.26 -8.99
CA ALA A 32 -5.46 -5.50 -7.93
C ALA A 32 -6.00 -5.88 -6.54
N VAL A 33 -7.33 -5.93 -6.40
CA VAL A 33 -7.99 -6.32 -5.14
C VAL A 33 -7.66 -7.76 -4.75
N LYS A 34 -7.61 -8.70 -5.71
CA LYS A 34 -7.19 -10.08 -5.44
C LYS A 34 -5.78 -10.14 -4.85
N LYS A 35 -4.82 -9.44 -5.45
CA LYS A 35 -3.43 -9.37 -4.95
C LYS A 35 -3.36 -8.79 -3.54
N ILE A 36 -4.12 -7.74 -3.26
CA ILE A 36 -4.18 -7.12 -1.92
C ILE A 36 -4.78 -8.11 -0.91
N ALA A 37 -5.90 -8.75 -1.25
CA ALA A 37 -6.55 -9.71 -0.37
C ALA A 37 -5.66 -10.93 -0.09
N GLU A 38 -5.01 -11.47 -1.12
CA GLU A 38 -4.02 -12.55 -0.99
C GLU A 38 -2.90 -12.14 -0.03
N PHE A 39 -2.31 -10.96 -0.22
CA PHE A 39 -1.25 -10.45 0.65
C PHE A 39 -1.71 -10.34 2.11
N CYS A 40 -2.88 -9.76 2.38
CA CYS A 40 -3.42 -9.64 3.72
C CYS A 40 -3.72 -10.99 4.37
N ASN A 41 -4.11 -12.00 3.60
CA ASN A 41 -4.40 -13.34 4.13
C ASN A 41 -3.13 -14.15 4.41
N THR A 42 -2.05 -13.94 3.66
CA THR A 42 -0.82 -14.73 3.80
C THR A 42 0.25 -14.06 4.64
N THR A 43 0.13 -12.76 4.89
CA THR A 43 1.11 -11.99 5.65
C THR A 43 0.61 -11.83 7.08
N PRO A 44 1.28 -12.45 8.08
CA PRO A 44 0.87 -12.31 9.47
C PRO A 44 0.97 -10.84 9.92
N ASP A 45 -0.12 -10.32 10.49
CA ASP A 45 -0.17 -9.01 11.13
C ASP A 45 -0.19 -9.19 12.66
N PRO A 46 0.84 -8.72 13.38
CA PRO A 46 0.91 -8.81 14.84
C PRO A 46 -0.27 -8.18 15.61
N PHE A 47 -1.07 -7.33 14.96
CA PHE A 47 -2.23 -6.66 15.55
C PHE A 47 -3.57 -7.31 15.19
N LEU A 48 -3.62 -8.17 14.17
CA LEU A 48 -4.87 -8.77 13.68
C LEU A 48 -4.97 -10.29 13.91
N GLY A 49 -3.87 -10.95 14.29
CA GLY A 49 -3.85 -12.39 14.60
C GLY A 49 -4.12 -12.71 16.07
N ASP A 50 -4.49 -13.97 16.34
CA ASP A 50 -4.40 -14.53 17.68
C ASP A 50 -2.91 -14.58 18.05
N ASN A 51 -2.53 -13.87 19.12
CA ASN A 51 -1.16 -13.82 19.61
C ASN A 51 -0.74 -15.18 20.18
N GLU A 52 -0.45 -16.17 19.32
CA GLU A 52 0.08 -17.47 19.76
C GLU A 52 1.45 -17.31 20.44
N THR A 53 2.23 -16.32 20.01
CA THR A 53 3.44 -15.86 20.70
C THR A 53 3.14 -14.66 21.59
N PRO A 54 3.62 -14.65 22.85
CA PRO A 54 3.45 -13.52 23.74
C PRO A 54 4.00 -12.24 23.12
N ASN A 55 3.21 -11.17 23.20
CA ASN A 55 3.68 -9.83 22.85
C ASN A 55 4.96 -9.53 23.64
N GLN A 56 6.06 -9.21 22.93
CA GLN A 56 7.37 -9.02 23.55
C GLN A 56 7.41 -7.83 24.52
N TRP A 57 6.57 -6.82 24.31
CA TRP A 57 6.42 -5.70 25.24
C TRP A 57 5.73 -6.12 26.55
N GLN A 58 4.87 -7.13 26.52
CA GLN A 58 4.28 -7.73 27.72
C GLN A 58 5.20 -8.76 28.37
N ALA A 59 5.88 -9.59 27.57
CA ALA A 59 6.80 -10.61 28.07
C ALA A 59 7.99 -10.00 28.82
N ASN A 60 8.53 -8.88 28.33
CA ASN A 60 9.63 -8.17 28.98
C ASN A 60 9.19 -7.30 30.16
N ALA A 61 7.89 -7.07 30.36
CA ALA A 61 7.36 -6.35 31.52
C ALA A 61 7.52 -7.14 32.84
N GLN A 62 7.83 -8.44 32.79
CA GLN A 62 8.17 -9.24 33.98
C GLN A 62 9.63 -9.05 34.46
N GLY A 63 10.45 -8.27 33.75
CA GLY A 63 11.84 -7.97 34.14
C GLY A 63 12.03 -6.73 35.03
N GLY A 64 10.98 -5.94 35.27
CA GLY A 64 11.04 -4.73 36.09
C GLY A 64 10.20 -4.90 37.36
N GLY A 65 10.86 -5.04 38.50
CA GLY A 65 10.20 -5.27 39.79
C GLY A 65 9.12 -4.25 40.13
N GLY A 66 7.95 -4.77 40.51
CA GLY A 66 7.07 -4.19 41.53
C GLY A 66 6.27 -2.94 41.16
N CYS A 67 5.03 -3.15 40.71
CA CYS A 67 3.90 -2.41 41.28
C CYS A 67 2.62 -3.24 41.11
N VAL A 68 2.06 -3.71 42.22
CA VAL A 68 0.71 -4.29 42.28
C VAL A 68 -0.22 -3.13 42.61
N ILE A 69 -1.08 -2.73 41.67
CA ILE A 69 -2.18 -1.82 42.01
C ILE A 69 -3.19 -2.65 42.80
N GLN A 70 -3.23 -2.44 44.12
CA GLN A 70 -4.33 -2.84 44.99
C GLN A 70 -5.45 -1.81 44.93
#